data_AF-A0A656JZK9-F1
#
_entry.id   AF-A0A656JZK9-F1
#
_cell.length_a   1.000
_cell.length_b   1.000
_cell.length_c   1.000
_cell.angle_alpha   90.00
_cell.angle_beta   90.00
_cell.angle_gamma   90.00
#
_symmetry.space_group_name_H-M   'P 1'
#
loop_
_entity.id
_entity.type
_entity.pdbx_description
1 polymer ?
#
loop_
_entity_poly.entity_id
_entity_poly.type
_entity_poly.pdbx_seq_one_letter_code
_entity_poly.pdbx_strand_id
1 'polypeptide(L)'
;MLAEQGAQHPLILDTFEQASEALGYDLWALTQSGPAELLNQTDKTQPAILTASIALWHVWLAEGGAVPAFVAGHSLGEYSALVAAQSLSLADAVKLVERRGQLMQEAVP
;
A
#
# COMPACT_ATOMS: atom_id res chain seq x y z
N MET A 1 10.76 3.49 1.92
CA MET A 1 10.06 2.59 2.87
C MET A 1 10.40 1.15 2.48
N LEU A 2 10.73 0.23 3.39
CA LEU A 2 11.02 -1.19 3.07
C LEU A 2 12.22 -1.46 2.14
N ALA A 3 13.21 -0.56 2.05
CA ALA A 3 14.32 -0.69 1.11
C ALA A 3 15.16 -1.97 1.30
N GLU A 4 15.50 -2.28 2.55
CA GLU A 4 16.27 -3.48 2.88
C GLU A 4 15.46 -4.75 2.59
N GLN A 5 14.20 -4.77 2.99
CA GLN A 5 13.29 -5.91 2.80
C GLN A 5 13.04 -6.15 1.31
N GLY A 6 12.88 -5.10 0.49
CA GLY A 6 12.69 -5.22 -0.95
C GLY A 6 13.88 -5.86 -1.67
N ALA A 7 15.10 -5.73 -1.13
CA ALA A 7 16.27 -6.42 -1.67
C ALA A 7 16.31 -7.92 -1.31
N GLN A 8 15.64 -8.31 -0.22
CA GLN A 8 15.62 -9.68 0.30
C GLN A 8 14.39 -10.48 -0.16
N HIS A 9 13.27 -9.81 -0.42
CA HIS A 9 11.99 -10.42 -0.73
C HIS A 9 11.41 -9.86 -2.04
N PRO A 10 11.56 -10.57 -3.17
CA PRO A 10 11.03 -10.13 -4.48
C PRO A 10 9.53 -9.81 -4.45
N LEU A 11 8.75 -10.53 -3.64
CA LEU A 11 7.31 -10.28 -3.45
C LEU A 11 6.98 -8.84 -3.05
N ILE A 12 7.89 -8.14 -2.38
CA ILE A 12 7.69 -6.72 -2.05
C ILE A 12 7.71 -5.90 -3.33
N LEU A 13 8.70 -6.10 -4.20
CA LEU A 13 8.80 -5.40 -5.47
C LEU A 13 7.62 -5.73 -6.37
N ASP A 14 7.23 -7.01 -6.47
CA ASP A 14 6.07 -7.45 -7.26
C ASP A 14 4.77 -6.77 -6.79
N THR A 15 4.59 -6.66 -5.47
CA THR A 15 3.41 -6.00 -4.89
C THR A 15 3.40 -4.50 -5.21
N PHE A 16 4.56 -3.84 -5.18
CA PHE A 16 4.69 -2.44 -5.56
C PHE A 16 4.55 -2.21 -7.06
N GLU A 17 4.98 -3.15 -7.90
CA GLU A 17 4.78 -3.11 -9.34
C GLU A 17 3.29 -3.17 -9.67
N GLN A 18 2.55 -4.12 -9.10
CA GLN A 18 1.10 -4.21 -9.26
C GLN A 18 0.38 -2.91 -8.84
N ALA A 19 0.79 -2.32 -7.71
CA ALA A 19 0.23 -1.05 -7.26
C ALA A 19 0.58 0.10 -8.23
N SER A 20 1.81 0.14 -8.72
CA SER A 20 2.29 1.16 -9.66
C SER A 20 1.55 1.09 -11.00
N GLU A 21 1.32 -0.10 -11.53
CA GLU A 21 0.51 -0.33 -12.73
C GLU A 21 -0.91 0.19 -12.55
N ALA A 22 -1.53 -0.09 -11.39
CA ALA A 22 -2.87 0.37 -11.08
C ALA A 22 -2.97 1.90 -10.96
N LEU A 23 -1.95 2.53 -10.39
CA LEU A 23 -1.91 3.98 -10.14
C LEU A 23 -1.43 4.80 -11.35
N GLY A 24 -0.71 4.18 -12.28
CA GLY A 24 -0.13 4.86 -13.44
C GLY A 24 1.13 5.69 -13.12
N TYR A 25 1.75 5.46 -11.97
CA TYR A 25 3.05 6.05 -11.59
C TYR A 25 3.86 5.09 -10.72
N ASP A 26 5.18 5.25 -10.72
CA ASP A 26 6.09 4.40 -9.96
C ASP A 26 6.01 4.71 -8.45
N LEU A 27 5.20 3.91 -7.75
CA LEU A 27 5.01 4.03 -6.31
C LEU A 27 6.25 3.57 -5.54
N TRP A 28 7.00 2.59 -6.06
CA TRP A 28 8.24 2.15 -5.44
C TRP A 28 9.25 3.29 -5.44
N ALA A 29 9.57 3.85 -6.60
CA ALA A 29 10.49 4.98 -6.72
C ALA A 29 10.06 6.16 -5.84
N LEU A 30 8.77 6.47 -5.76
CA LEU A 30 8.25 7.52 -4.88
C LEU A 30 8.57 7.24 -3.40
N THR A 31 8.40 6.01 -2.92
CA THR A 31 8.69 5.66 -1.51
C THR A 31 10.17 5.52 -1.18
N GLN A 32 11.02 5.37 -2.18
CA GLN A 32 12.46 5.13 -2.01
C GLN A 32 13.30 6.39 -2.17
N SER A 33 12.98 7.21 -3.18
CA SER A 33 13.78 8.37 -3.56
C SER A 33 12.96 9.56 -4.01
N GLY A 34 11.63 9.50 -3.90
CA GLY A 34 10.76 10.62 -4.24
C GLY A 34 10.92 11.81 -3.28
N PRO A 35 10.52 13.03 -3.69
CA PRO A 35 10.51 14.18 -2.81
C PRO A 35 9.64 13.92 -1.57
N ALA A 36 10.16 14.24 -0.38
CA ALA A 36 9.46 13.98 0.87
C ALA A 36 8.11 14.71 0.92
N GLU A 37 8.06 15.93 0.40
CA GLU A 37 6.86 16.75 0.32
C GLU A 37 5.78 16.10 -0.54
N LEU A 38 6.16 15.45 -1.64
CA LEU A 38 5.24 14.72 -2.52
C LEU A 38 4.75 13.44 -1.85
N LEU A 39 5.65 12.64 -1.25
CA LEU A 39 5.28 11.42 -0.53
C LEU A 39 4.37 11.72 0.66
N ASN A 40 4.52 12.88 1.31
CA ASN A 40 3.71 13.33 2.44
C ASN A 40 2.33 13.86 2.04
N GLN A 41 2.04 14.01 0.74
CA GLN A 41 0.68 14.34 0.31
C GLN A 41 -0.23 13.15 0.60
N THR A 42 -1.35 13.40 1.28
CA THR A 42 -2.31 12.39 1.72
C THR A 42 -2.74 11.39 0.64
N ASP A 43 -2.90 11.84 -0.62
CA ASP A 43 -3.22 11.01 -1.78
C ASP A 43 -2.06 10.11 -2.23
N LYS A 44 -0.81 10.44 -1.88
CA LYS A 44 0.39 9.62 -2.15
C LYS A 44 0.79 8.75 -0.96
N THR A 45 0.69 9.28 0.25
CA THR A 45 1.01 8.53 1.48
C THR A 45 0.08 7.34 1.66
N GLN A 46 -1.22 7.48 1.37
CA GLN A 46 -2.20 6.42 1.57
C GLN A 46 -1.93 5.15 0.73
N PRO A 47 -1.80 5.22 -0.60
CA PRO A 47 -1.46 4.05 -1.41
C PRO A 47 -0.09 3.47 -1.05
N ALA A 48 0.88 4.29 -0.66
CA ALA A 48 2.20 3.82 -0.21
C ALA A 48 2.10 2.94 1.05
N ILE A 49 1.39 3.39 2.09
CA ILE A 49 1.22 2.63 3.34
C ILE A 49 0.42 1.35 3.09
N LEU A 50 -0.64 1.41 2.28
CA LEU A 50 -1.45 0.23 1.94
C LEU A 50 -0.58 -0.82 1.24
N THR A 51 0.14 -0.41 0.19
CA THR A 51 1.00 -1.31 -0.60
C THR A 51 2.09 -1.95 0.26
N ALA A 52 2.75 -1.17 1.12
CA ALA A 52 3.76 -1.71 2.04
C ALA A 52 3.18 -2.70 3.04
N SER A 53 1.98 -2.42 3.57
CA SER A 53 1.28 -3.32 4.49
C SER A 53 0.96 -4.66 3.83
N ILE A 54 0.49 -4.63 2.58
CA ILE A 54 0.14 -5.82 1.82
C ILE A 54 1.36 -6.58 1.31
N ALA A 55 2.44 -5.88 0.97
CA ALA A 55 3.71 -6.49 0.63
C ALA A 55 4.26 -7.32 1.81
N LEU A 56 4.25 -6.77 3.02
CA LEU A 56 4.65 -7.49 4.23
C LEU A 56 3.70 -8.65 4.56
N TRP A 57 2.39 -8.47 4.33
CA TRP A 57 1.41 -9.55 4.48
C TRP A 57 1.68 -10.72 3.52
N HIS A 58 1.99 -10.44 2.26
CA HIS A 58 2.38 -11.46 1.29
C HIS A 58 3.66 -12.20 1.69
N VAL A 59 4.68 -11.47 2.15
CA VAL A 59 5.92 -12.08 2.68
C VAL A 59 5.62 -12.98 3.87
N TRP A 60 4.84 -12.50 4.85
CA TRP A 60 4.44 -13.28 6.04
C TRP A 60 3.78 -14.62 5.64
N LEU A 61 2.83 -14.59 4.71
CA LEU A 61 2.17 -15.80 4.22
C LEU A 61 3.13 -16.72 3.48
N ALA A 62 4.01 -16.17 2.63
CA ALA A 62 4.99 -16.94 1.88
C ALA A 62 6.00 -17.67 2.78
N GLU A 63 6.30 -17.10 3.95
CA GLU A 63 7.18 -17.70 4.96
C GLU A 63 6.47 -18.70 5.89
N GLY A 64 5.18 -19.01 5.62
CA GLY A 64 4.40 -19.95 6.43
C GLY A 64 3.83 -19.34 7.71
N GLY A 65 3.71 -18.01 7.75
CA GLY A 65 3.07 -17.29 8.83
C GLY A 65 1.61 -17.71 9.04
N ALA A 66 1.15 -17.60 10.29
CA ALA A 66 -0.22 -17.97 10.64
C ALA A 66 -1.25 -17.07 9.93
N VAL A 67 -2.34 -17.68 9.46
CA VAL A 67 -3.50 -16.97 8.92
C VAL A 67 -4.46 -16.67 10.08
N PRO A 68 -4.65 -15.40 10.49
CA PRO A 68 -5.54 -15.07 11.57
C PRO A 68 -7.01 -15.23 11.14
N ALA A 69 -7.90 -15.55 12.08
CA ALA A 69 -9.33 -15.64 11.81
C ALA A 69 -9.98 -14.27 11.54
N PHE A 70 -9.36 -13.18 12.01
CA PHE A 70 -9.85 -11.82 11.86
C PHE A 70 -8.68 -10.87 11.57
N VAL A 71 -8.93 -9.87 10.74
CA VAL A 71 -8.02 -8.76 10.48
C VAL A 71 -8.78 -7.45 10.66
N ALA A 72 -8.09 -6.41 11.10
CA ALA A 72 -8.63 -5.08 11.28
C ALA A 72 -7.54 -4.04 11.01
N GLY A 73 -7.94 -2.81 10.72
CA GLY A 73 -7.00 -1.72 10.58
C GLY A 73 -7.64 -0.38 10.91
N HIS A 74 -6.82 0.56 11.36
CA HIS A 74 -7.26 1.87 11.80
C HIS A 74 -7.25 2.87 10.63
N SER A 75 -8.38 3.51 10.36
CA SER A 75 -8.51 4.52 9.29
C SER A 75 -8.07 3.95 7.94
N LEU A 76 -7.00 4.45 7.33
CA LEU A 76 -6.43 3.87 6.11
C LEU A 76 -6.14 2.37 6.23
N GLY A 77 -5.70 1.91 7.41
CA GLY A 77 -5.37 0.50 7.63
C GLY A 77 -6.55 -0.45 7.41
N GLU A 78 -7.78 0.03 7.49
CA GLU A 78 -8.98 -0.77 7.20
C GLU A 78 -8.96 -1.28 5.75
N TYR A 79 -8.46 -0.48 4.80
CA TYR A 79 -8.31 -0.89 3.40
C TYR A 79 -7.26 -1.97 3.24
N SER A 80 -6.14 -1.88 3.97
CA SER A 80 -5.16 -2.97 4.03
C SER A 80 -5.79 -4.25 4.59
N ALA A 81 -6.59 -4.15 5.65
CA ALA A 81 -7.29 -5.31 6.22
C ALA A 81 -8.30 -5.91 5.22
N LEU A 82 -9.03 -5.09 4.47
CA LEU A 82 -9.94 -5.56 3.42
C LEU A 82 -9.22 -6.29 2.29
N VAL A 83 -8.03 -5.83 1.88
CA VAL A 83 -7.21 -6.53 0.89
C VAL A 83 -6.64 -7.84 1.45
N ALA A 84 -6.14 -7.83 2.69
CA ALA A 84 -5.65 -9.04 3.36
C ALA A 84 -6.75 -10.10 3.53
N ALA A 85 -8.00 -9.66 3.77
CA ALA A 85 -9.20 -10.50 3.82
C ALA A 85 -9.73 -10.91 2.44
N GLN A 86 -9.09 -10.48 1.35
CA GLN A 86 -9.50 -10.73 -0.04
C GLN A 86 -10.88 -10.14 -0.42
N SER A 87 -11.39 -9.19 0.37
CA SER A 87 -12.63 -8.46 0.08
C SER A 87 -12.43 -7.39 -0.99
N LEU A 88 -11.20 -6.88 -1.14
CA LEU A 88 -10.79 -5.96 -2.19
C LEU A 88 -9.50 -6.47 -2.86
N SER A 89 -9.38 -6.24 -4.16
CA SER A 89 -8.10 -6.42 -4.85
C SER A 89 -7.13 -5.30 -4.44
N LEU A 90 -5.82 -5.57 -4.46
CA LEU A 90 -4.81 -4.52 -4.23
C LEU A 90 -4.97 -3.37 -5.24
N ALA A 91 -5.16 -3.71 -6.52
CA ALA A 91 -5.29 -2.73 -7.61
C ALA A 91 -6.48 -1.78 -7.43
N ASP A 92 -7.63 -2.28 -6.98
CA ASP A 92 -8.79 -1.44 -6.70
C ASP A 92 -8.58 -0.63 -5.42
N ALA A 93 -7.98 -1.23 -4.40
CA ALA A 93 -7.76 -0.59 -3.11
C ALA A 93 -6.79 0.60 -3.23
N VAL A 94 -5.69 0.49 -3.97
CA VAL A 94 -4.74 1.59 -4.15
C VAL A 94 -5.37 2.79 -4.86
N LYS A 95 -6.18 2.55 -5.89
CA LYS A 95 -6.96 3.60 -6.58
C LYS A 95 -7.98 4.25 -5.65
N LEU A 96 -8.67 3.44 -4.86
CA LEU A 96 -9.67 3.91 -3.91
C LEU A 96 -9.05 4.80 -2.82
N VAL A 97 -7.92 4.40 -2.24
CA VAL A 97 -7.27 5.19 -1.18
C VAL A 97 -6.52 6.41 -1.71
N GLU A 98 -6.03 6.38 -2.95
CA GLU A 98 -5.55 7.60 -3.63
C GLU A 98 -6.71 8.60 -3.76
N ARG A 99 -7.85 8.16 -4.31
CA ARG A 99 -9.03 9.03 -4.46
C ARG A 99 -9.55 9.52 -3.11
N ARG A 100 -9.53 8.68 -2.07
CA ARG A 100 -9.84 9.09 -0.70
C ARG A 100 -8.92 10.21 -0.24
N GLY A 101 -7.61 10.11 -0.49
CA GLY A 101 -6.66 11.14 -0.10
C GLY A 101 -6.84 12.46 -0.82
N GLN A 102 -7.18 12.43 -2.11
CA GLN A 102 -7.53 13.63 -2.88
C GLN A 102 -8.76 14.33 -2.29
N LEU A 103 -9.84 13.57 -2.06
CA LEU A 103 -11.07 14.10 -1.48
C LEU A 103 -10.85 14.69 -0.06
N MET A 104 -9.96 14.10 0.74
CA MET A 104 -9.61 14.63 2.06
C MET A 104 -8.89 15.98 1.96
N GLN A 105 -7.99 16.14 0.98
CA GLN A 105 -7.30 17.41 0.74
C GLN A 105 -8.28 18.48 0.22
N GLU A 106 -9.17 18.12 -0.70
CA GLU A 106 -10.20 19.01 -1.25
C GLU A 106 -11.22 19.50 -0.19
N ALA A 107 -11.44 18.72 0.86
CA ALA A 107 -12.43 19.01 1.89
C ALA A 107 -11.99 20.07 2.93
N VAL A 108 -10.73 20.49 2.91
CA VAL A 108 -10.20 21.53 3.82
C VAL A 108 -10.02 22.84 3.04
N PRO A 109 -10.73 23.93 3.42
CA PRO A 109 -10.65 25.25 2.75
C PRO A 109 -9.28 25.93 2.83
#